data_AF-A0A7G8EP61-F1
#
_entry.id   AF-A0A7G8EP61-F1
#
_cell.length_a   1.000
_cell.length_b   1.000
_cell.length_c   1.000
_cell.angle_alpha   90.00
_cell.angle_beta   90.00
_cell.angle_gamma   90.00
#
_symmetry.space_group_name_H-M   'P 1'
#
loop_
_entity.id
_entity.type
_entity.pdbx_description
1 polymer ?
#
loop_
_entity_poly.entity_id
_entity_poly.type
_entity_poly.pdbx_seq_one_letter_code
_entity_poly.pdbx_strand_id
1 'polypeptide(L)'
;MRELVVVKDESSRTEELQALGWSAEDLRRYEELWEYRQRWGAINLEPEDRAFLRKAEALLPKRQKGKSAQKKTLQEKSHYRWLALHRDAMAASPAEQQLAEGEIGAWRVLLEEELAVLDHYQPVLGLPDTLKARTLQERREAWIAALDETASSLSFDFQAPVAELKARESTSWKPLRGEANSDQSYPVLTAEAARSFRASIRQELAAAIRESFPSLQDSNKPAPPSP
;
A
#
# COMPACT_ATOMS: atom_id res chain seq x y z
N MET A 1 25.43 -19.04 -8.95
CA MET A 1 24.73 -17.82 -8.51
C MET A 1 24.86 -16.81 -9.65
N ARG A 2 23.81 -16.59 -10.46
CA ARG A 2 23.84 -15.58 -11.53
C ARG A 2 23.26 -14.30 -10.94
N GLU A 3 24.09 -13.29 -10.75
CA GLU A 3 23.62 -11.94 -10.47
C GLU A 3 22.74 -11.49 -11.64
N LEU A 4 21.49 -11.13 -11.32
CA LEU A 4 20.65 -10.36 -12.21
C LEU A 4 21.29 -8.97 -12.31
N VAL A 5 22.15 -8.79 -13.31
CA VAL A 5 22.60 -7.47 -13.73
C VAL A 5 21.34 -6.70 -14.12
N VAL A 6 21.05 -5.65 -13.35
CA VAL A 6 20.04 -4.66 -13.71
C VAL A 6 20.52 -4.01 -15.00
N VAL A 7 20.00 -4.45 -16.14
CA VAL A 7 20.22 -3.80 -17.43
C VAL A 7 19.55 -2.45 -17.34
N LYS A 8 20.35 -1.42 -17.04
CA LYS A 8 20.00 -0.03 -17.31
C LYS A 8 19.84 0.04 -18.82
N ASP A 9 18.63 0.34 -19.29
CA ASP A 9 18.31 0.42 -20.71
C ASP A 9 19.07 1.59 -21.34
N GLU A 10 20.32 1.32 -21.72
CA GLU A 10 21.27 2.22 -22.38
C GLU A 10 21.17 1.99 -23.89
N SER A 11 19.97 1.98 -24.44
CA SER A 11 19.73 2.00 -25.88
C SER A 11 19.69 3.45 -26.39
N SER A 12 20.25 3.69 -27.58
CA SER A 12 20.09 4.95 -28.31
C SER A 12 18.60 5.19 -28.59
N ARG A 13 18.16 6.45 -28.51
CA ARG A 13 16.76 6.86 -28.72
C ARG A 13 16.48 7.35 -30.14
N THR A 14 17.23 6.82 -31.11
CA THR A 14 17.13 7.18 -32.53
C THR A 14 15.70 6.99 -33.06
N GLU A 15 15.05 5.87 -32.72
CA GLU A 15 13.66 5.57 -33.14
C GLU A 15 12.64 6.60 -32.62
N GLU A 16 12.83 7.10 -31.40
CA GLU A 16 11.95 8.12 -30.82
C GLU A 16 12.14 9.49 -31.49
N LEU A 17 13.39 9.85 -31.82
CA LEU A 17 13.67 11.07 -32.60
C LEU A 17 13.12 10.95 -34.03
N GLN A 18 13.17 9.76 -34.63
CA GLN A 18 12.59 9.49 -35.94
C GLN A 18 11.07 9.70 -35.91
N ALA A 19 10.39 9.23 -34.87
CA ALA A 19 8.95 9.46 -34.68
C ALA A 19 8.60 10.95 -34.47
N LEU A 20 9.55 11.76 -33.98
CA LEU A 20 9.41 13.22 -33.86
C LEU A 20 9.74 13.97 -35.17
N GLY A 21 9.99 13.26 -36.27
CA GLY A 21 10.21 13.85 -37.60
C GLY A 21 11.62 14.36 -37.86
N TRP A 22 12.62 13.87 -37.11
CA TRP A 22 14.02 14.22 -37.36
C TRP A 22 14.52 13.65 -38.70
N SER A 23 15.43 14.39 -39.35
CA SER A 23 15.99 13.98 -40.64
C SER A 23 16.90 12.74 -40.49
N ALA A 24 17.04 11.95 -41.56
CA ALA A 24 17.89 10.76 -41.52
C ALA A 24 19.37 11.09 -41.24
N GLU A 25 19.82 12.28 -41.64
CA GLU A 25 21.18 12.76 -41.38
C GLU A 25 21.36 13.11 -39.89
N ASP A 26 20.39 13.82 -39.29
CA ASP A 26 20.42 14.16 -37.87
C ASP A 26 20.32 12.92 -36.97
N LEU A 27 19.58 11.89 -37.40
CA LEU A 27 19.45 10.63 -36.68
C LEU A 27 20.78 9.86 -36.64
N ARG A 28 21.49 9.77 -37.78
CA ARG A 28 22.83 9.16 -37.84
C ARG A 28 23.84 9.92 -36.99
N ARG A 29 23.84 11.25 -37.10
CA ARG A 29 24.71 12.11 -36.27
C ARG A 29 24.42 11.93 -34.78
N TYR A 30 23.14 11.85 -34.39
CA TYR A 30 22.75 11.62 -33.00
C TYR A 30 23.25 10.28 -32.48
N GLU A 31 23.09 9.21 -33.26
CA GLU A 31 23.52 7.85 -32.91
C GLU A 31 25.05 7.78 -32.73
N GLU A 32 25.82 8.31 -33.69
CA GLU A 32 27.28 8.35 -33.62
C GLU A 32 27.79 9.13 -32.40
N LEU A 33 27.23 10.32 -32.15
CA LEU A 33 27.59 11.14 -30.99
C LEU A 33 27.16 10.51 -29.67
N TRP A 34 26.03 9.81 -29.65
CA TRP A 34 25.55 9.08 -28.47
C TRP A 34 26.48 7.91 -28.14
N GLU A 35 26.89 7.12 -29.13
CA GLU A 35 27.87 6.02 -28.95
C GLU A 35 29.23 6.54 -28.50
N TYR A 36 29.72 7.61 -29.14
CA TYR A 36 30.97 8.25 -28.75
C TYR A 36 30.91 8.75 -27.30
N ARG A 37 29.80 9.36 -26.88
CA ARG A 37 29.59 9.79 -25.49
C ARG A 37 29.62 8.62 -24.51
N GLN A 38 29.05 7.46 -24.85
CA GLN A 38 29.12 6.29 -23.97
C GLN A 38 30.55 5.76 -23.83
N ARG A 39 31.30 5.76 -24.94
CA ARG A 39 32.65 5.17 -24.99
C ARG A 39 33.73 6.06 -24.38
N TRP A 40 33.63 7.37 -24.58
CA TRP A 40 34.69 8.33 -24.22
C TRP A 40 34.24 9.41 -23.24
N GLY A 41 32.94 9.49 -22.93
CA GLY A 41 32.38 10.51 -22.06
C GLY A 41 32.12 11.84 -22.77
N ALA A 42 31.12 12.58 -22.28
CA ALA A 42 30.67 13.83 -22.90
C ALA A 42 31.72 14.95 -22.88
N ILE A 43 32.73 14.89 -22.02
CA ILE A 43 33.78 15.91 -21.92
C ILE A 43 34.67 15.97 -23.16
N ASN A 44 34.79 14.86 -23.89
CA ASN A 44 35.58 14.73 -25.10
C ASN A 44 34.82 15.11 -26.38
N LEU A 45 33.55 15.52 -26.25
CA LEU A 45 32.77 16.02 -27.37
C LEU A 45 32.97 17.53 -27.54
N GLU A 46 33.04 17.95 -28.80
CA GLU A 46 33.07 19.36 -29.15
C GLU A 46 31.85 20.10 -28.55
N PRO A 47 32.00 21.39 -28.20
CA PRO A 47 30.91 22.18 -27.63
C PRO A 47 29.61 22.13 -28.45
N GLU A 48 29.74 22.12 -29.78
CA GLU A 48 28.63 22.07 -30.73
C GLU A 48 27.91 20.71 -30.71
N ASP A 49 28.66 19.60 -30.65
CA ASP A 49 28.10 18.25 -30.58
C ASP A 49 27.41 17.99 -29.24
N ARG A 50 27.96 18.55 -28.15
CA ARG A 50 27.27 18.55 -26.85
C ARG A 50 25.97 19.34 -26.91
N ALA A 51 25.96 20.49 -27.57
CA ALA A 51 24.75 21.29 -27.74
C ALA A 51 23.70 20.55 -28.59
N PHE A 52 24.13 19.87 -29.66
CA PHE A 52 23.29 19.03 -30.51
C PHE A 52 22.62 17.90 -29.72
N LEU A 53 23.40 17.11 -28.96
CA LEU A 53 22.87 16.03 -28.11
C LEU A 53 21.88 16.57 -27.07
N ARG A 54 22.19 17.68 -26.40
CA ARG A 54 21.26 18.29 -25.43
C ARG A 54 19.96 18.74 -26.09
N LYS A 55 20.02 19.32 -27.29
CA LYS A 55 18.82 19.75 -28.03
C LYS A 55 17.97 18.54 -28.41
N ALA A 56 18.58 17.46 -28.89
CA ALA A 56 17.88 16.21 -29.20
C ALA A 56 17.22 15.61 -27.95
N GLU A 57 17.97 15.48 -26.85
CA GLU A 57 17.46 14.91 -25.60
C GLU A 57 16.38 15.77 -24.92
N ALA A 58 16.41 17.09 -25.12
CA ALA A 58 15.39 18.00 -24.60
C ALA A 58 14.03 17.85 -25.30
N LEU A 59 14.01 17.43 -26.57
CA LEU A 59 12.77 17.17 -27.32
C LEU A 59 12.19 15.79 -27.03
N LEU A 60 13.03 14.85 -26.59
CA LEU A 60 12.57 13.52 -26.25
C LEU A 60 11.69 13.55 -25.00
N PRO A 61 10.58 12.77 -24.97
CA PRO A 61 9.78 12.63 -23.77
C PRO A 61 10.66 12.20 -22.58
N LYS A 62 10.40 12.78 -21.40
CA LYS A 62 11.12 12.39 -20.18
C LYS A 62 10.87 10.90 -19.92
N ARG A 63 11.92 10.08 -19.93
CA ARG A 63 11.81 8.68 -19.47
C ARG A 63 11.26 8.70 -18.05
N GLN A 64 10.11 8.09 -17.83
CA GLN A 64 9.62 7.87 -16.47
C GLN A 64 10.67 7.00 -15.76
N LYS A 65 11.39 7.59 -14.79
CA LYS A 65 12.29 6.82 -13.94
C LYS A 65 11.44 5.96 -13.03
N GLY A 66 11.32 4.70 -13.40
CA GLY A 66 10.59 3.68 -12.68
C GLY A 66 9.99 2.72 -13.69
N LYS A 67 10.21 1.42 -13.50
CA LYS A 67 9.37 0.40 -14.14
C LYS A 67 7.93 0.91 -14.08
N SER A 68 7.19 0.88 -15.18
CA SER A 68 5.74 0.90 -15.14
C SER A 68 5.29 -0.37 -14.42
N ALA A 69 5.52 -0.42 -13.10
CA ALA A 69 4.95 -1.40 -12.23
C ALA A 69 3.45 -1.22 -12.41
N GLN A 70 2.77 -2.27 -12.87
CA GLN A 70 1.32 -2.30 -12.87
C GLN A 70 0.84 -1.70 -11.56
N LYS A 71 -0.07 -0.70 -11.66
CA LYS A 71 -0.57 -0.02 -10.47
C LYS A 71 -1.19 -1.08 -9.59
N LYS A 72 -0.60 -1.28 -8.41
CA LYS A 72 -1.12 -2.22 -7.42
C LYS A 72 -2.59 -1.92 -7.15
N THR A 73 -3.42 -2.95 -7.15
CA THR A 73 -4.82 -2.83 -6.69
C THR A 73 -4.83 -2.42 -5.21
N LEU A 74 -5.97 -1.95 -4.69
CA LEU A 74 -6.09 -1.62 -3.27
C LEU A 74 -5.66 -2.81 -2.38
N GLN A 75 -6.08 -4.01 -2.78
CA GLN A 75 -5.87 -5.26 -2.06
C GLN A 75 -4.40 -5.72 -2.05
N GLU A 76 -3.61 -5.27 -3.03
CA GLU A 76 -2.18 -5.54 -3.11
C GLU A 76 -1.32 -4.58 -2.28
N LYS A 77 -1.91 -3.49 -1.78
CA LYS A 77 -1.19 -2.48 -0.97
C LYS A 77 -0.95 -3.01 0.43
N SER A 78 0.24 -2.71 0.95
CA SER A 78 0.75 -3.31 2.18
C SER A 78 -0.17 -3.11 3.39
N HIS A 79 -0.79 -1.94 3.55
CA HIS A 79 -1.69 -1.69 4.67
C HIS A 79 -2.97 -2.53 4.60
N TYR A 80 -3.57 -2.66 3.41
CA TYR A 80 -4.73 -3.53 3.20
C TYR A 80 -4.38 -4.99 3.50
N ARG A 81 -3.27 -5.49 2.91
CA ARG A 81 -2.80 -6.87 3.16
C ARG A 81 -2.50 -7.13 4.64
N TRP A 82 -1.99 -6.14 5.34
CA TRP A 82 -1.70 -6.22 6.77
C TRP A 82 -2.97 -6.35 7.63
N LEU A 83 -4.03 -5.60 7.33
CA LEU A 83 -5.33 -5.76 7.98
C LEU A 83 -5.95 -7.14 7.67
N ALA A 84 -5.94 -7.52 6.39
CA ALA A 84 -6.46 -8.80 5.94
C ALA A 84 -5.73 -9.99 6.59
N LEU A 85 -4.39 -9.93 6.70
CA LEU A 85 -3.58 -10.94 7.37
C LEU A 85 -4.07 -11.20 8.80
N HIS A 86 -4.29 -10.14 9.59
CA HIS A 86 -4.71 -10.31 10.98
C HIS A 86 -6.16 -10.79 11.08
N ARG A 87 -7.06 -10.26 10.24
CA ARG A 87 -8.44 -10.74 10.15
C ARG A 87 -8.45 -12.24 9.87
N ASP A 88 -7.71 -12.69 8.87
CA ASP A 88 -7.68 -14.08 8.43
C ASP A 88 -7.02 -14.99 9.47
N ALA A 89 -5.95 -14.53 10.12
CA ALA A 89 -5.28 -15.29 11.19
C ALA A 89 -6.18 -15.44 12.42
N MET A 90 -6.91 -14.39 12.81
CA MET A 90 -7.93 -14.48 13.86
C MET A 90 -9.06 -15.41 13.42
N ALA A 91 -9.49 -15.31 12.16
CA ALA A 91 -10.55 -16.16 11.60
C ALA A 91 -10.23 -17.65 11.65
N ALA A 92 -8.97 -17.99 11.39
CA ALA A 92 -8.47 -19.35 11.45
C ALA A 92 -8.06 -19.80 12.87
N SER A 93 -8.12 -18.93 13.88
CA SER A 93 -7.66 -19.28 15.23
C SER A 93 -8.64 -20.25 15.91
N PRO A 94 -8.13 -21.23 16.68
CA PRO A 94 -9.00 -22.18 17.39
C PRO A 94 -9.98 -21.48 18.35
N ALA A 95 -9.55 -20.38 18.98
CA ALA A 95 -10.37 -19.59 19.89
C ALA A 95 -11.64 -19.06 19.19
N GLU A 96 -11.50 -18.59 17.96
CA GLU A 96 -12.62 -18.09 17.15
C GLU A 96 -13.45 -19.21 16.52
N GLN A 97 -12.83 -20.33 16.13
CA GLN A 97 -13.54 -21.47 15.55
C GLN A 97 -14.44 -22.20 16.56
N GLN A 98 -14.21 -22.00 17.86
CA GLN A 98 -14.98 -22.62 18.94
C GLN A 98 -16.12 -21.74 19.48
N LEU A 99 -16.27 -20.52 18.96
CA LEU A 99 -17.37 -19.64 19.34
C LEU A 99 -18.73 -20.21 18.91
N ALA A 100 -19.78 -19.85 19.65
CA ALA A 100 -21.14 -20.26 19.28
C ALA A 100 -21.58 -19.57 17.99
N GLU A 101 -22.61 -20.12 17.35
CA GLU A 101 -23.16 -19.53 16.12
C GLU A 101 -23.59 -18.08 16.35
N GLY A 102 -23.04 -17.17 15.54
CA GLY A 102 -23.30 -15.74 15.62
C GLY A 102 -22.44 -14.97 16.63
N GLU A 103 -21.64 -15.63 17.46
CA GLU A 103 -20.61 -14.98 18.26
C GLU A 103 -19.36 -14.66 17.41
N ILE A 104 -18.71 -13.55 17.73
CA ILE A 104 -17.51 -13.11 17.01
C ILE A 104 -16.64 -12.21 17.90
N GLY A 105 -15.32 -12.35 17.80
CA GLY A 105 -14.37 -11.46 18.45
C GLY A 105 -14.47 -10.02 17.95
N ALA A 106 -14.42 -9.06 18.88
CA ALA A 106 -14.56 -7.65 18.56
C ALA A 106 -13.48 -7.14 17.57
N TRP A 107 -12.23 -7.61 17.70
CA TRP A 107 -11.16 -7.27 16.75
C TRP A 107 -11.45 -7.78 15.34
N ARG A 108 -12.06 -8.96 15.17
CA ARG A 108 -12.45 -9.44 13.82
C ARG A 108 -13.49 -8.52 13.20
N VAL A 109 -14.51 -8.14 13.97
CA VAL A 109 -15.53 -7.19 13.50
C VAL A 109 -14.90 -5.88 13.08
N LEU A 110 -14.02 -5.30 13.91
CA LEU A 110 -13.34 -4.05 13.59
C LEU A 110 -12.53 -4.14 12.30
N LEU A 111 -11.74 -5.20 12.11
CA LEU A 111 -10.90 -5.38 10.92
C LEU A 111 -11.73 -5.58 9.64
N GLU A 112 -12.83 -6.32 9.72
CA GLU A 112 -13.77 -6.50 8.61
C GLU A 112 -14.39 -5.17 8.20
N GLU A 113 -14.85 -4.38 9.17
CA GLU A 113 -15.45 -3.07 8.89
C GLU A 113 -14.43 -2.06 8.35
N GLU A 114 -13.19 -2.08 8.86
CA GLU A 114 -12.13 -1.21 8.32
C GLU A 114 -11.82 -1.57 6.86
N LEU A 115 -11.69 -2.85 6.54
CA LEU A 115 -11.49 -3.31 5.16
C LEU A 115 -12.68 -2.93 4.27
N ALA A 116 -13.92 -3.09 4.74
CA ALA A 116 -15.11 -2.70 4.00
C ALA A 116 -15.15 -1.18 3.73
N VAL A 117 -14.73 -0.36 4.68
CA VAL A 117 -14.62 1.10 4.51
C VAL A 117 -13.53 1.44 3.49
N LEU A 118 -12.39 0.75 3.52
CA LEU A 118 -11.33 0.92 2.51
C LEU A 118 -11.82 0.51 1.12
N ASP A 119 -12.53 -0.60 1.00
CA ASP A 119 -13.12 -1.05 -0.27
C ASP A 119 -14.18 -0.07 -0.78
N HIS A 120 -14.94 0.56 0.11
CA HIS A 120 -15.88 1.61 -0.27
C HIS A 120 -15.14 2.84 -0.77
N TYR A 121 -14.22 3.43 -0.02
CA TYR A 121 -13.60 4.70 -0.44
C TYR A 121 -12.50 4.57 -1.49
N GLN A 122 -11.91 3.38 -1.66
CA GLN A 122 -10.79 3.11 -2.56
C GLN A 122 -9.63 4.13 -2.42
N PRO A 123 -9.10 4.38 -1.19
CA PRO A 123 -8.01 5.33 -1.02
C PRO A 123 -6.74 4.89 -1.76
N VAL A 124 -5.87 5.86 -2.02
CA VAL A 124 -4.60 5.58 -2.71
C VAL A 124 -3.69 4.70 -1.84
N LEU A 125 -3.79 4.74 -0.51
CA LEU A 125 -2.94 4.02 0.45
C LEU A 125 -1.44 4.16 0.12
N GLY A 126 -1.05 5.35 -0.32
CA GLY A 126 0.35 5.73 -0.50
C GLY A 126 1.03 6.02 0.83
N LEU A 127 2.29 6.47 0.79
CA LEU A 127 3.01 6.86 2.00
C LEU A 127 2.23 7.86 2.89
N PRO A 128 1.61 8.93 2.35
CA PRO A 128 0.86 9.88 3.18
C PRO A 128 -0.31 9.23 3.93
N ASP A 129 -1.14 8.46 3.23
CA ASP A 129 -2.26 7.73 3.82
C ASP A 129 -1.77 6.71 4.86
N THR A 130 -0.73 5.92 4.54
CA THR A 130 -0.22 4.87 5.46
C THR A 130 0.41 5.44 6.72
N LEU A 131 0.98 6.65 6.68
CA LEU A 131 1.44 7.33 7.89
C LEU A 131 0.26 7.72 8.79
N LYS A 132 -0.85 8.19 8.19
CA LYS A 132 -2.08 8.53 8.91
C LYS A 132 -2.83 7.30 9.40
N ALA A 133 -2.81 6.20 8.67
CA ALA A 133 -3.40 4.93 9.11
C ALA A 133 -2.76 4.38 10.40
N ARG A 134 -1.51 4.76 10.73
CA ARG A 134 -0.88 4.42 12.00
C ARG A 134 -1.51 5.13 13.18
N THR A 135 -2.03 6.34 13.00
CA THR A 135 -2.72 7.09 14.07
C THR A 135 -4.08 6.51 14.38
N LEU A 136 -4.63 5.64 13.51
CA LEU A 136 -5.85 4.90 13.82
C LEU A 136 -5.63 3.89 14.95
N GLN A 137 -4.39 3.51 15.27
CA GLN A 137 -4.13 2.48 16.28
C GLN A 137 -4.74 2.83 17.65
N GLU A 138 -4.56 4.06 18.11
CA GLU A 138 -5.11 4.53 19.38
C GLU A 138 -6.65 4.49 19.36
N ARG A 139 -7.25 4.83 18.21
CA ARG A 139 -8.71 4.74 18.04
C ARG A 139 -9.20 3.29 18.07
N ARG A 140 -8.48 2.36 17.42
CA ARG A 140 -8.84 0.93 17.44
C ARG A 140 -8.87 0.38 18.86
N GLU A 141 -7.82 0.64 19.64
CA GLU A 141 -7.76 0.22 21.04
C GLU A 141 -8.89 0.87 21.86
N ALA A 142 -9.15 2.17 21.66
CA ALA A 142 -10.23 2.87 22.35
C ALA A 142 -11.62 2.30 22.04
N TRP A 143 -11.90 1.97 20.78
CA TRP A 143 -13.17 1.35 20.38
C TRP A 143 -13.38 -0.02 20.99
N ILE A 144 -12.32 -0.83 21.05
CA ILE A 144 -12.38 -2.15 21.68
C ILE A 144 -12.53 -2.03 23.19
N ALA A 145 -11.82 -1.10 23.83
CA ALA A 145 -11.92 -0.85 25.27
C ALA A 145 -13.26 -0.24 25.70
N ALA A 146 -13.96 0.45 24.79
CA ALA A 146 -15.28 1.03 25.04
C ALA A 146 -16.43 0.01 24.95
N LEU A 147 -16.16 -1.22 24.50
CA LEU A 147 -17.13 -2.30 24.58
C LEU A 147 -17.31 -2.65 26.06
N ASP A 148 -18.48 -2.30 26.59
CA ASP A 148 -18.94 -2.66 27.94
C ASP A 148 -18.69 -4.14 28.20
N GLU A 149 -18.31 -4.51 29.44
CA GLU A 149 -17.89 -5.87 29.83
C GLU A 149 -18.78 -6.97 29.23
N THR A 150 -18.44 -7.37 28.00
CA THR A 150 -19.11 -8.47 27.34
C THR A 150 -18.79 -9.72 28.13
N ALA A 151 -19.78 -10.59 28.30
CA ALA A 151 -19.75 -11.70 29.25
C ALA A 151 -18.58 -12.70 29.05
N SER A 152 -17.78 -12.57 28.00
CA SER A 152 -16.65 -13.45 27.71
C SER A 152 -15.54 -12.74 26.92
N SER A 153 -14.29 -13.13 27.20
CA SER A 153 -13.09 -12.68 26.49
C SER A 153 -12.33 -13.88 25.94
N LEU A 154 -11.76 -13.74 24.75
CA LEU A 154 -10.82 -14.70 24.16
C LEU A 154 -9.39 -14.20 24.28
N SER A 155 -8.43 -15.08 23.98
CA SER A 155 -7.02 -14.74 23.86
C SER A 155 -6.50 -15.08 22.46
N PHE A 156 -5.68 -14.21 21.89
CA PHE A 156 -5.03 -14.40 20.59
C PHE A 156 -3.64 -13.77 20.60
N ASP A 157 -2.64 -14.49 20.09
CA ASP A 157 -1.30 -13.95 19.92
C ASP A 157 -1.25 -13.02 18.70
N PHE A 158 -1.41 -11.71 18.95
CA PHE A 158 -1.35 -10.68 17.91
C PHE A 158 0.03 -10.51 17.26
N GLN A 159 1.08 -11.14 17.80
CA GLN A 159 2.45 -11.09 17.26
C GLN A 159 2.67 -12.22 16.23
N ALA A 160 2.04 -13.37 16.46
CA ALA A 160 2.25 -14.59 15.67
C ALA A 160 2.06 -14.41 14.15
N PRO A 161 1.00 -13.75 13.63
CA PRO A 161 0.77 -13.65 12.19
C PRO A 161 1.92 -12.95 11.45
N VAL A 162 2.48 -11.90 12.07
CA VAL A 162 3.60 -11.15 11.49
C VAL A 162 4.92 -11.91 11.64
N ALA A 163 5.11 -12.62 12.75
CA ALA A 163 6.29 -13.46 12.95
C ALA A 163 6.34 -14.60 11.90
N GLU A 164 5.21 -15.27 11.66
CA GLU A 164 5.10 -16.32 10.65
C GLU A 164 5.35 -15.77 9.23
N LEU A 165 4.81 -14.60 8.90
CA LEU A 165 5.08 -13.95 7.62
C LEU A 165 6.58 -13.62 7.45
N LYS A 166 7.22 -13.08 8.49
CA LYS A 166 8.64 -12.71 8.47
C LYS A 166 9.57 -13.90 8.31
N ALA A 167 9.15 -15.10 8.70
CA ALA A 167 9.90 -16.33 8.45
C ALA A 167 9.93 -16.72 6.96
N ARG A 168 8.96 -16.22 6.17
CA ARG A 168 8.79 -16.57 4.75
C ARG A 168 9.19 -15.42 3.82
N GLU A 169 9.01 -14.18 4.25
CA GLU A 169 9.20 -12.97 3.44
C GLU A 169 9.94 -11.87 4.23
N SER A 170 10.77 -11.10 3.54
CA SER A 170 11.36 -9.89 4.14
C SER A 170 10.31 -8.77 4.18
N THR A 171 9.78 -8.48 5.38
CA THR A 171 8.80 -7.42 5.59
C THR A 171 9.12 -6.57 6.82
N SER A 172 8.76 -5.30 6.79
CA SER A 172 8.84 -4.37 7.93
C SER A 172 7.50 -4.22 8.66
N TRP A 173 6.59 -5.19 8.49
CA TRP A 173 5.26 -5.13 9.09
C TRP A 173 5.36 -5.26 10.61
N LYS A 174 4.47 -4.53 11.29
CA LYS A 174 4.35 -4.51 12.75
C LYS A 174 3.12 -5.32 13.19
N PRO A 175 3.08 -5.81 14.42
CA PRO A 175 1.90 -6.46 14.98
C PRO A 175 0.69 -5.54 15.00
N LEU A 176 -0.53 -6.11 14.99
CA LEU A 176 -1.78 -5.34 14.99
C LEU A 176 -1.86 -4.33 16.13
N ARG A 177 -1.57 -4.78 17.36
CA ARG A 177 -1.70 -3.97 18.58
C ARG A 177 -0.43 -3.19 18.94
N GLY A 178 0.56 -3.16 18.05
CA GLY A 178 1.88 -2.60 18.30
C GLY A 178 2.85 -3.56 19.00
N GLU A 179 4.13 -3.18 19.04
CA GLU A 179 5.24 -4.02 19.55
C GLU A 179 5.34 -3.99 21.09
N ALA A 180 4.84 -2.93 21.72
CA ALA A 180 4.88 -2.77 23.19
C ALA A 180 3.63 -3.36 23.87
N ASN A 181 2.60 -3.73 23.11
CA ASN A 181 1.37 -4.28 23.67
C ASN A 181 1.48 -5.81 23.80
N SER A 182 1.47 -6.28 25.05
CA SER A 182 1.49 -7.71 25.39
C SER A 182 0.12 -8.27 25.76
N ASP A 183 -0.94 -7.45 25.72
CA ASP A 183 -2.30 -7.92 25.96
C ASP A 183 -2.78 -8.75 24.75
N GLN A 184 -3.11 -10.00 25.03
CA GLN A 184 -3.63 -10.95 24.07
C GLN A 184 -5.14 -11.09 24.16
N SER A 185 -5.76 -10.49 25.19
CA SER A 185 -7.18 -10.62 25.43
C SER A 185 -8.01 -9.69 24.55
N TYR A 186 -9.24 -10.11 24.24
CA TYR A 186 -10.22 -9.27 23.57
C TYR A 186 -11.65 -9.75 23.81
N PRO A 187 -12.63 -8.84 23.79
CA PRO A 187 -14.03 -9.16 24.05
C PRO A 187 -14.67 -9.98 22.92
N VAL A 188 -15.58 -10.86 23.30
CA VAL A 188 -16.47 -11.60 22.40
C VAL A 188 -17.82 -10.91 22.34
N LEU A 189 -18.33 -10.69 21.13
CA LEU A 189 -19.62 -10.09 20.90
C LEU A 189 -20.64 -11.19 20.60
N THR A 190 -21.81 -11.10 21.23
CA THR A 190 -23.00 -11.85 20.80
C THR A 190 -23.45 -11.36 19.42
N ALA A 191 -24.30 -12.12 18.73
CA ALA A 191 -24.79 -11.73 17.40
C ALA A 191 -25.44 -10.32 17.38
N GLU A 192 -26.19 -9.96 18.42
CA GLU A 192 -26.83 -8.65 18.53
C GLU A 192 -25.83 -7.53 18.83
N ALA A 193 -24.90 -7.79 19.76
CA ALA A 193 -23.82 -6.85 20.08
C ALA A 193 -22.91 -6.62 18.86
N ALA A 194 -22.59 -7.68 18.11
CA ALA A 194 -21.80 -7.61 16.88
C ALA A 194 -22.50 -6.76 15.81
N ARG A 195 -23.81 -6.94 15.60
CA ARG A 195 -24.59 -6.13 14.64
C ARG A 195 -24.58 -4.65 15.03
N SER A 196 -24.83 -4.36 16.31
CA SER A 196 -24.82 -2.98 16.84
C SER A 196 -23.43 -2.36 16.71
N PHE A 197 -22.38 -3.11 17.06
CA PHE A 197 -21.00 -2.65 16.96
C PHE A 197 -20.60 -2.39 15.51
N ARG A 198 -20.95 -3.27 14.55
CA ARG A 198 -20.71 -3.05 13.11
C ARG A 198 -21.30 -1.73 12.63
N ALA A 199 -22.55 -1.44 13.01
CA ALA A 199 -23.22 -0.22 12.60
C ALA A 199 -22.50 1.03 13.15
N SER A 200 -22.11 1.03 14.42
CA SER A 200 -21.37 2.15 15.04
C SER A 200 -19.98 2.31 14.45
N ILE A 201 -19.18 1.23 14.49
CA ILE A 201 -17.76 1.26 14.13
C ILE A 201 -17.57 1.60 12.66
N ARG A 202 -18.47 1.17 11.77
CA ARG A 202 -18.40 1.52 10.34
C ARG A 202 -18.49 3.04 10.14
N GLN A 203 -19.39 3.72 10.85
CA GLN A 203 -19.53 5.17 10.73
C GLN A 203 -18.31 5.89 11.30
N GLU A 204 -17.82 5.44 12.45
CA GLU A 204 -16.64 6.03 13.10
C GLU A 204 -15.36 5.82 12.28
N LEU A 205 -15.16 4.62 11.73
CA LEU A 205 -14.07 4.31 10.79
C LEU A 205 -14.17 5.14 9.53
N ALA A 206 -15.37 5.24 8.93
CA ALA A 206 -15.59 6.05 7.74
C ALA A 206 -15.26 7.53 7.97
N ALA A 207 -15.67 8.08 9.12
CA ALA A 207 -15.33 9.45 9.50
C ALA A 207 -13.82 9.61 9.72
N ALA A 208 -13.21 8.73 10.51
CA ALA A 208 -11.78 8.78 10.82
C ALA A 208 -10.89 8.64 9.57
N ILE A 209 -11.23 7.73 8.66
CA ILE A 209 -10.49 7.50 7.42
C ILE A 209 -10.62 8.70 6.47
N ARG A 210 -11.84 9.25 6.29
CA ARG A 210 -12.04 10.45 5.47
C ARG A 210 -11.31 11.67 6.03
N GLU A 211 -11.35 11.85 7.35
CA GLU A 211 -10.69 12.96 8.04
C GLU A 211 -9.16 12.87 7.89
N SER A 212 -8.61 11.66 8.04
CA SER A 212 -7.17 11.48 8.20
C SER A 212 -6.42 11.19 6.90
N PHE A 213 -7.02 10.53 5.91
CA PHE A 213 -6.30 10.08 4.70
C PHE A 213 -6.25 11.21 3.66
N PRO A 214 -5.05 11.73 3.33
CA PRO A 214 -4.92 12.83 2.37
C PRO A 214 -5.53 12.53 1.00
N SER A 215 -5.51 11.27 0.55
CA SER A 215 -6.10 10.90 -0.74
C SER A 215 -7.62 11.01 -0.80
N LEU A 216 -8.29 11.20 0.34
CA LEU A 216 -9.75 11.29 0.43
C LEU A 216 -10.27 12.70 0.73
N GLN A 217 -9.40 13.69 0.94
CA GLN A 217 -9.81 15.05 1.34
C GLN A 217 -10.73 15.72 0.32
N ASP A 218 -10.49 15.50 -0.97
CA ASP A 218 -11.30 16.05 -2.07
C ASP A 218 -12.45 15.11 -2.49
N SER A 219 -12.68 14.01 -1.76
CA SER A 219 -13.67 13.00 -2.13
C SER A 219 -15.10 13.38 -1.67
N ASN A 220 -16.00 13.52 -2.64
CA ASN A 220 -17.44 13.71 -2.39
C ASN A 220 -18.22 12.40 -2.22
N LYS A 221 -17.55 11.24 -2.16
CA LYS A 221 -18.22 9.94 -2.02
C LYS A 221 -18.97 9.88 -0.67
N PRO A 222 -20.27 9.55 -0.62
CA PRO A 222 -21.02 9.52 0.63
C PRO A 222 -20.53 8.43 1.57
N ALA A 223 -20.93 8.52 2.84
CA ALA A 223 -20.68 7.48 3.84
C ALA A 223 -21.21 6.11 3.36
N PRO A 224 -20.53 5.00 3.70
CA PRO A 224 -21.05 3.68 3.39
C PRO A 224 -22.38 3.48 4.13
N PRO A 225 -23.35 2.77 3.52
CA PRO A 225 -24.60 2.46 4.20
C PRO A 225 -24.34 1.59 5.44
N SER A 226 -25.19 1.76 6.45
CA SER A 226 -25.20 0.85 7.60
C SER A 226 -25.47 -0.59 7.13
N PRO A 227 -24.81 -1.60 7.71
CA PRO A 227 -25.04 -3.00 7.39
C PRO A 227 -26.43 -3.48 7.83
#